data_AF-A0A536UW44-F1
#
_entry.id   AF-A0A536UW44-F1
#
_cell.length_a   1.000
_cell.length_b   1.000
_cell.length_c   1.000
_cell.angle_alpha   90.00
_cell.angle_beta   90.00
_cell.angle_gamma   90.00
#
_symmetry.space_group_name_H-M   'P 1'
#
loop_
_entity.id
_entity.type
_entity.pdbx_description
1 polymer ?
#
loop_
_entity_poly.entity_id
_entity_poly.type
_entity_poly.pdbx_seq_one_letter_code
_entity_poly.pdbx_strand_id
1 'polypeptide(L)'
;MYNATEQFADINKVGYDNAVRIASLSLDKAERFTKLNLQAAKVALEQGVFTANAVAGIKDVQELAAVRAKLTEAGMQNALGYSRGVYQIASE
;
A
#
# COMPACT_ATOMS: atom_id res chain seq x y z
N MET A 1 20.07 -32.43 35.69
CA MET A 1 20.57 -32.96 34.40
C MET A 1 19.48 -32.71 33.39
N TYR A 2 19.63 -31.70 32.54
CA TYR A 2 18.64 -31.36 31.53
C TYR A 2 18.63 -32.45 30.45
N ASN A 3 17.47 -33.04 30.17
CA ASN A 3 17.37 -34.20 29.28
C ASN A 3 17.46 -33.75 27.81
N ALA A 4 18.27 -34.42 26.99
CA ALA A 4 18.38 -34.14 25.55
C ALA A 4 17.00 -34.12 24.86
N THR A 5 16.07 -34.99 25.29
CA THR A 5 14.69 -35.02 24.80
C THR A 5 13.90 -33.74 25.10
N GLU A 6 14.12 -33.11 26.27
CA GLU A 6 13.50 -31.82 26.61
C GLU A 6 14.05 -30.70 25.72
N GLN A 7 15.37 -30.70 25.44
CA GLN A 7 15.98 -29.75 24.50
C GLN A 7 15.41 -29.87 23.07
N PHE A 8 15.25 -31.09 22.56
CA PHE A 8 14.65 -31.31 21.24
C PHE A 8 13.18 -30.87 21.19
N ALA A 9 12.41 -31.12 22.25
CA ALA A 9 11.03 -30.67 22.35
C ALA A 9 10.93 -29.14 22.36
N ASP A 10 11.80 -28.45 23.10
CA ASP A 10 11.85 -26.98 23.17
C ASP A 10 12.29 -26.35 21.84
N ILE A 11 13.29 -26.93 21.15
CA ILE A 11 13.71 -26.45 19.82
C ILE A 11 12.55 -26.55 18.82
N ASN A 12 11.81 -27.66 18.82
CA ASN A 12 10.66 -27.84 17.95
C ASN A 12 9.54 -26.83 18.27
N LYS A 13 9.30 -26.56 19.55
CA LYS A 13 8.33 -25.56 19.99
C LYS A 13 8.72 -24.15 19.57
N VAL A 14 9.97 -23.74 19.78
CA VAL A 14 10.49 -22.45 19.33
C VAL A 14 10.38 -22.31 17.80
N GLY A 15 10.67 -23.38 17.05
CA GLY A 15 10.49 -23.42 15.60
C GLY A 15 9.03 -23.19 15.19
N TYR A 16 8.10 -23.86 15.86
CA TYR A 16 6.66 -23.70 15.63
C TYR A 16 6.18 -22.28 15.96
N ASP A 17 6.54 -21.75 17.12
CA ASP A 17 6.16 -20.40 17.57
C ASP A 17 6.70 -19.33 16.61
N ASN A 18 7.93 -19.50 16.11
CA ASN A 18 8.51 -18.63 15.10
C ASN A 18 7.75 -18.72 13.76
N ALA A 19 7.38 -19.93 13.31
CA ALA A 19 6.62 -20.11 12.08
C ALA A 19 5.23 -19.46 12.18
N VAL A 20 4.53 -19.64 13.30
CA VAL A 20 3.24 -18.98 13.57
C VAL A 20 3.41 -17.46 13.56
N ARG A 21 4.44 -16.92 14.22
CA ARG A 21 4.74 -15.48 14.24
C ARG A 21 5.00 -14.92 12.84
N ILE A 22 5.77 -15.63 12.01
CA ILE A 22 6.04 -15.23 10.61
C ILE A 22 4.75 -15.25 9.79
N ALA A 23 3.91 -16.28 9.96
CA ALA A 23 2.63 -16.36 9.28
C ALA A 23 1.70 -15.20 9.68
N SER A 24 1.58 -14.90 10.97
CA SER A 24 0.81 -13.76 11.46
C SER A 24 1.31 -12.42 10.91
N LEU A 25 2.63 -12.19 10.90
CA LEU A 25 3.23 -10.98 10.34
C LEU A 25 2.96 -10.86 8.83
N SER A 26 3.05 -11.97 8.11
CA SER A 26 2.80 -11.99 6.66
C SER A 26 1.35 -11.69 6.33
N LEU A 27 0.40 -12.23 7.11
CA LEU A 27 -1.02 -11.96 6.96
C LEU A 27 -1.36 -10.50 7.28
N ASP A 28 -0.80 -9.92 8.35
CA ASP A 28 -0.98 -8.49 8.68
C ASP A 28 -0.48 -7.59 7.53
N LYS A 29 0.74 -7.85 7.03
CA LYS A 29 1.28 -7.14 5.86
C LYS A 29 0.39 -7.28 4.63
N ALA A 30 -0.15 -8.46 4.36
CA ALA A 30 -1.05 -8.70 3.24
C ALA A 30 -2.37 -7.91 3.39
N GLU A 31 -2.94 -7.86 4.59
CA GLU A 31 -4.13 -7.05 4.87
C GLU A 31 -3.85 -5.56 4.63
N ARG A 32 -2.72 -5.05 5.13
CA ARG A 32 -2.32 -3.65 4.96
C ARG A 32 -2.04 -3.30 3.50
N PHE A 33 -1.40 -4.20 2.76
CA PHE A 33 -1.18 -4.03 1.32
C PHE A 33 -2.50 -4.01 0.55
N THR A 34 -3.44 -4.87 0.91
CA THR A 34 -4.80 -4.86 0.33
C THR A 34 -5.50 -3.54 0.60
N LYS A 35 -5.45 -3.04 1.85
CA LYS A 35 -6.00 -1.71 2.21
C LYS A 35 -5.36 -0.59 1.40
N LEU A 36 -4.03 -0.60 1.22
CA LEU A 36 -3.32 0.38 0.41
C LEU A 36 -3.80 0.37 -1.05
N ASN A 37 -3.96 -0.81 -1.65
CA ASN A 37 -4.47 -0.93 -3.03
C ASN A 37 -5.91 -0.42 -3.15
N LEU A 38 -6.78 -0.73 -2.18
CA LEU A 38 -8.15 -0.21 -2.17
C LEU A 38 -8.18 1.32 -2.05
N GLN A 39 -7.31 1.91 -1.22
CA GLN A 39 -7.17 3.36 -1.12
C GLN A 39 -6.69 3.96 -2.45
N ALA A 40 -5.69 3.35 -3.09
CA ALA A 40 -5.18 3.80 -4.38
C ALA A 40 -6.27 3.73 -5.48
N ALA A 41 -7.06 2.66 -5.51
CA ALA A 41 -8.18 2.51 -6.42
C ALA A 41 -9.27 3.57 -6.19
N LYS A 42 -9.59 3.87 -4.93
CA LYS A 42 -10.53 4.95 -4.56
C LYS A 42 -10.04 6.31 -5.04
N VAL A 43 -8.77 6.63 -4.78
CA VAL A 43 -8.13 7.87 -5.24
C VAL A 43 -8.14 7.97 -6.76
N ALA A 44 -7.85 6.87 -7.47
CA ALA A 44 -7.90 6.84 -8.93
C ALA A 44 -9.31 7.10 -9.48
N LEU A 45 -10.35 6.56 -8.83
CA LEU A 45 -11.74 6.80 -9.19
C LEU A 45 -12.13 8.28 -8.98
N GLU A 46 -11.81 8.85 -7.82
CA GLU A 46 -12.05 10.27 -7.51
C GLU A 46 -11.32 11.17 -8.52
N GLN A 47 -10.07 10.86 -8.84
CA GLN A 47 -9.30 11.57 -9.86
C GLN A 47 -9.93 11.44 -11.24
N GLY A 48 -10.47 10.28 -11.62
CA GLY A 48 -11.16 10.07 -12.89
C GLY A 48 -12.40 10.95 -13.02
N VAL A 49 -13.23 11.00 -11.97
CA VAL A 49 -14.41 11.90 -11.92
C VAL A 49 -14.00 13.36 -11.99
N PHE A 50 -12.98 13.77 -11.22
CA PHE A 50 -12.45 15.14 -11.28
C PHE A 50 -11.95 15.48 -12.69
N THR A 51 -11.18 14.58 -13.31
CA THR A 51 -10.61 14.77 -14.65
C THR A 51 -11.69 14.91 -15.70
N ALA A 52 -12.73 14.04 -15.67
CA ALA A 52 -13.85 14.12 -16.60
C ALA A 52 -14.58 15.47 -16.51
N ASN A 53 -14.84 15.94 -15.29
CA ASN A 53 -15.45 17.26 -15.06
C ASN A 53 -14.53 18.41 -15.51
N ALA A 54 -13.24 18.33 -15.18
CA ALA A 54 -12.26 19.35 -15.54
C ALA A 54 -12.13 19.49 -17.06
N VAL A 55 -12.12 18.38 -17.79
CA VAL A 55 -12.05 18.37 -19.26
C VAL A 55 -13.35 18.88 -19.88
N ALA A 56 -14.51 18.48 -19.37
CA ALA A 56 -15.81 18.95 -19.87
C ALA A 56 -16.01 20.46 -19.70
N GLY A 57 -15.32 21.07 -18.73
CA GLY A 57 -15.40 22.50 -18.42
C GLY A 57 -14.44 23.40 -19.20
N ILE A 58 -13.53 22.85 -20.03
CA ILE A 58 -12.52 23.63 -20.76
C ILE A 58 -13.19 24.46 -21.86
N LYS A 59 -12.96 25.78 -21.83
CA LYS A 59 -13.49 26.75 -22.78
C LYS A 59 -12.43 27.28 -23.74
N ASP A 60 -11.18 27.28 -23.32
CA ASP A 60 -10.06 27.77 -24.13
C ASP A 60 -8.76 26.99 -23.88
N VAL A 61 -7.75 27.30 -24.71
CA VAL A 61 -6.44 26.64 -24.69
C VAL A 61 -5.60 26.98 -23.45
N GLN A 62 -5.88 28.10 -22.78
CA GLN A 62 -5.20 28.49 -21.54
C GLN A 62 -5.71 27.65 -20.37
N GLU A 63 -7.03 27.44 -20.31
CA GLU A 63 -7.66 26.52 -19.36
C GLU A 63 -7.17 25.07 -19.56
N LEU A 64 -6.95 24.63 -20.80
CA LEU A 64 -6.37 23.31 -21.08
C LEU A 64 -4.97 23.14 -20.47
N ALA A 65 -4.10 24.15 -20.59
CA ALA A 65 -2.76 24.11 -20.00
C ALA A 65 -2.84 24.02 -18.46
N ALA A 66 -3.75 24.78 -17.84
CA ALA A 66 -3.98 24.75 -16.41
C ALA A 66 -4.52 23.38 -15.93
N VAL A 67 -5.47 22.79 -16.66
CA VAL A 67 -5.98 21.43 -16.36
C VAL A 67 -4.86 20.40 -16.47
N ARG A 68 -4.03 20.44 -17.52
CA ARG A 68 -2.88 19.53 -17.66
C ARG A 68 -1.92 19.63 -16.48
N ALA A 69 -1.54 20.84 -16.08
CA ALA A 69 -0.63 21.05 -14.95
C ALA A 69 -1.19 20.44 -13.65
N LYS A 70 -2.48 20.68 -13.35
CA LYS A 70 -3.16 20.11 -12.17
C LYS A 70 -3.20 18.58 -12.20
N LEU A 71 -3.49 17.98 -13.36
CA LEU A 71 -3.52 16.52 -13.51
C LEU A 71 -2.13 15.89 -13.31
N THR A 72 -1.09 16.54 -13.85
CA THR A 72 0.29 16.10 -13.64
C THR A 72 0.70 16.19 -12.17
N GLU A 73 0.36 17.30 -11.49
CA GLU A 73 0.63 17.47 -10.06
C GLU A 73 -0.07 16.39 -9.22
N ALA A 74 -1.37 16.18 -9.44
CA ALA A 74 -2.14 15.16 -8.75
C ALA A 74 -1.58 13.75 -9.00
N GLY A 75 -1.19 13.44 -10.25
CA GLY A 75 -0.55 12.18 -10.60
C GLY A 75 0.74 11.93 -9.82
N MET A 76 1.60 12.95 -9.69
CA MET A 76 2.83 12.85 -8.91
C MET A 76 2.55 12.65 -7.41
N GLN A 77 1.61 13.41 -6.85
CA GLN A 77 1.24 13.27 -5.43
C GLN A 77 0.70 11.87 -5.13
N ASN A 78 -0.16 11.33 -6.00
CA ASN A 78 -0.71 9.98 -5.86
C ASN A 78 0.38 8.90 -5.95
N ALA A 79 1.31 9.03 -6.90
CA ALA A 79 2.42 8.10 -7.05
C ALA A 79 3.36 8.11 -5.83
N LEU A 80 3.70 9.30 -5.32
CA LEU A 80 4.53 9.45 -4.12
C LEU A 80 3.82 8.90 -2.88
N GLY A 81 2.51 9.16 -2.74
CA GLY A 81 1.70 8.62 -1.64
C GLY A 81 1.68 7.09 -1.64
N TYR A 82 1.41 6.47 -2.80
CA TYR A 82 1.44 5.02 -2.94
C TYR A 82 2.83 4.43 -2.65
N SER A 83 3.88 5.02 -3.20
CA SER A 83 5.27 4.62 -2.95
C SER A 83 5.63 4.65 -1.46
N ARG A 84 5.27 5.71 -0.75
CA ARG A 84 5.48 5.83 0.70
C ARG A 84 4.69 4.76 1.46
N GLY A 85 3.44 4.50 1.06
CA GLY A 85 2.61 3.46 1.67
C GLY A 85 3.22 2.06 1.50
N VAL A 86 3.70 1.73 0.31
CA VAL A 86 4.40 0.45 0.06
C VAL A 86 5.66 0.36 0.91
N TYR A 87 6.49 1.42 0.94
CA TYR A 87 7.72 1.43 1.73
C TYR A 87 7.42 1.22 3.22
N GLN A 88 6.41 1.91 3.76
CA GLN A 88 6.01 1.78 5.15
C GLN A 88 5.61 0.34 5.50
N ILE A 89 4.78 -0.31 4.67
CA ILE A 89 4.35 -1.70 4.90
C ILE A 89 5.54 -2.67 4.79
N ALA A 90 6.48 -2.39 3.90
CA ALA A 90 7.66 -3.22 3.71
C ALA A 90 8.68 -3.08 4.85
N SER A 91 8.85 -1.86 5.39
CA SER A 91 9.86 -1.54 6.41
C SER A 91 9.45 -1.86 7.85
N GLU A 92 8.15 -2.00 8.12
CA GLU A 92 7.61 -2.42 9.43
C GLU A 92 7.63 -3.95 9.59
#